data_AF-A0A6I7F308-F1
#
_entry.id   AF-A0A6I7F308-F1
#
_cell.length_a   1.000
_cell.length_b   1.000
_cell.length_c   1.000
_cell.angle_alpha   90.00
_cell.angle_beta   90.00
_cell.angle_gamma   90.00
#
_symmetry.space_group_name_H-M   'P 1'
#
loop_
_entity.id
_entity.type
_entity.pdbx_description
1 polymer ?
#
loop_
_entity_poly.entity_id
_entity_poly.type
_entity_poly.pdbx_seq_one_letter_code
_entity_poly.pdbx_strand_id
1 'polypeptide(L)' 'MTENEKIKFIQEEVLTAAEAGELLGVTRQRLSTLVTSAKLKPVKKVGTVSLFLLSHVEELKKELEAGRKKYRPYDQ' A
#
# COMPACT_ATOMS: atom_id res chain seq x y z
N MET A 1 25.76 -2.58 1.41
CA MET A 1 24.71 -2.22 2.36
C MET A 1 25.07 -2.75 3.74
N THR A 2 25.42 -1.84 4.65
CA THR A 2 25.66 -2.09 6.08
C THR A 2 24.36 -2.51 6.77
N GLU A 3 24.47 -3.05 7.97
CA GLU A 3 23.29 -3.44 8.76
C GLU A 3 22.36 -2.25 9.03
N ASN A 4 22.92 -1.09 9.37
CA ASN A 4 22.16 0.14 9.58
C ASN A 4 21.38 0.58 8.34
N GLU A 5 21.98 0.45 7.15
CA GLU A 5 21.29 0.77 5.89
C GLU A 5 20.13 -0.19 5.61
N LYS A 6 20.26 -1.49 5.98
CA LYS A 6 19.16 -2.46 5.89
C LYS A 6 18.01 -2.12 6.81
N ILE A 7 18.31 -1.74 8.05
CA ILE A 7 17.29 -1.38 9.03
C ILE A 7 16.54 -0.13 8.56
N LYS A 8 17.26 0.91 8.12
CA LYS A 8 16.64 2.13 7.58
C LYS A 8 15.74 1.83 6.39
N PHE A 9 16.21 1.05 5.42
CA PHE A 9 15.40 0.67 4.27
C PHE A 9 14.11 -0.03 4.70
N ILE A 10 14.18 -0.98 5.64
CA ILE A 10 12.98 -1.67 6.12
C ILE A 10 12.03 -0.71 6.83
N GLN A 11 12.54 0.26 7.59
CA GLN A 11 11.72 1.23 8.32
C GLN A 11 11.06 2.28 7.41
N GLU A 12 11.75 2.69 6.33
CA GLU A 12 11.31 3.78 5.46
C GLU A 12 10.52 3.26 4.25
N GLU A 13 10.93 2.13 3.67
CA GLU A 13 10.42 1.67 2.36
C GLU A 13 9.49 0.46 2.47
N VAL A 14 9.38 -0.19 3.63
CA VAL A 14 8.54 -1.37 3.83
C VAL A 14 7.38 -1.05 4.77
N LEU A 15 6.17 -1.28 4.29
CA LEU A 15 4.94 -1.05 5.03
C LEU A 15 4.26 -2.36 5.42
N THR A 16 3.68 -2.39 6.61
CA THR A 16 2.72 -3.40 7.03
C THR A 16 1.35 -3.14 6.40
N ALA A 17 0.45 -4.13 6.51
CA ALA A 17 -0.93 -3.96 6.06
C ALA A 17 -1.68 -2.81 6.77
N ALA A 18 -1.36 -2.52 8.03
CA ALA A 18 -1.99 -1.41 8.74
C ALA A 18 -1.56 -0.07 8.14
N GLU A 19 -0.25 0.15 8.02
CA GLU A 19 0.33 1.39 7.47
C GLU A 19 -0.08 1.62 6.02
N ALA A 20 -0.08 0.57 5.19
CA ALA A 20 -0.55 0.66 3.81
C ALA A 20 -2.04 1.05 3.72
N GLY A 21 -2.88 0.54 4.63
CA GLY A 21 -4.29 0.90 4.71
C GLY A 21 -4.50 2.37 5.09
N GLU A 22 -3.74 2.86 6.06
CA GLU A 22 -3.75 4.27 6.48
C GLU A 22 -3.29 5.20 5.36
N LEU A 23 -2.19 4.86 4.67
CA LEU A 23 -1.65 5.67 3.58
C LEU A 23 -2.62 5.81 2.40
N LEU A 24 -3.35 4.73 2.09
CA LEU A 24 -4.39 4.68 1.05
C LEU A 24 -5.72 5.28 1.51
N GLY A 25 -5.91 5.51 2.82
CA GLY A 25 -7.18 5.92 3.41
C GLY A 25 -8.30 4.90 3.19
N VAL A 26 -7.99 3.60 3.31
CA VAL A 26 -8.94 2.50 3.08
C VAL A 26 -9.07 1.61 4.31
N THR A 27 -10.24 0.97 4.46
CA THR A 27 -10.46 -0.01 5.52
C THR A 27 -9.64 -1.29 5.28
N ARG A 28 -9.38 -2.06 6.34
CA ARG A 28 -8.71 -3.37 6.24
C ARG A 28 -9.39 -4.33 5.26
N GLN A 29 -10.73 -4.33 5.24
CA GLN A 29 -11.50 -5.15 4.29
C GLN A 29 -11.22 -4.73 2.85
N ARG A 30 -11.22 -3.41 2.58
CA ARG A 30 -10.92 -2.89 1.25
C ARG A 30 -9.48 -3.19 0.83
N LEU A 31 -8.53 -3.07 1.76
CA LEU A 31 -7.14 -3.48 1.52
C LEU A 31 -7.05 -4.96 1.16
N SER A 32 -7.75 -5.85 1.88
CA SER A 32 -7.81 -7.27 1.54
C SER A 32 -8.35 -7.49 0.13
N THR A 33 -9.38 -6.74 -0.29
CA THR A 33 -9.89 -6.81 -1.67
C THR A 33 -8.84 -6.36 -2.69
N LEU A 34 -8.07 -5.30 -2.40
CA LEU A 34 -6.99 -4.82 -3.28
C LEU A 34 -5.88 -5.88 -3.44
N VAL A 35 -5.58 -6.61 -2.37
CA VAL A 35 -4.62 -7.71 -2.39
C VAL A 35 -5.16 -8.90 -3.18
N THR A 36 -6.39 -9.34 -2.91
CA THR A 36 -7.01 -10.47 -3.64
C THR A 36 -7.23 -10.16 -5.12
N SER A 37 -7.53 -8.90 -5.47
CA SER A 37 -7.64 -8.45 -6.87
C SER A 37 -6.30 -8.18 -7.55
N ALA A 38 -5.18 -8.50 -6.90
CA ALA A 38 -3.80 -8.31 -7.37
C ALA A 38 -3.41 -6.86 -7.72
N LYS A 39 -4.22 -5.87 -7.31
CA LYS A 39 -3.91 -4.43 -7.44
C LYS A 39 -2.84 -3.98 -6.47
N LEU A 40 -2.75 -4.62 -5.30
CA LEU A 40 -1.67 -4.40 -4.34
C LEU A 40 -1.01 -5.74 -4.04
N LYS A 41 0.25 -5.91 -4.43
CA LYS A 41 0.98 -7.16 -4.23
C LYS A 41 1.90 -7.06 -3.01
N PRO A 42 1.74 -7.92 -2.00
CA PRO A 42 2.69 -7.97 -0.89
C PRO A 42 4.02 -8.51 -1.39
N VAL A 43 5.13 -7.88 -0.98
CA VAL A 43 6.48 -8.37 -1.26
C VAL A 43 6.87 -9.55 -0.38
N LYS A 44 6.24 -9.66 0.79
CA LYS A 44 6.38 -10.81 1.68
C LYS A 44 5.08 -11.08 2.39
N LYS A 45 4.68 -12.34 2.47
CA LYS A 45 3.53 -12.79 3.23
C LYS A 45 3.94 -13.94 4.14
N VAL A 46 3.71 -13.79 5.43
CA VAL A 46 3.97 -14.82 6.44
C VAL A 46 2.73 -14.94 7.32
N GLY A 47 1.95 -16.01 7.12
CA GLY A 47 0.67 -16.19 7.78
C GLY A 47 -0.28 -15.03 7.50
N THR A 48 -0.66 -14.30 8.55
CA THR A 48 -1.54 -13.13 8.51
C THR A 48 -0.81 -11.81 8.23
N VAL A 49 0.53 -11.80 8.31
CA VAL A 49 1.35 -10.60 8.09
C VAL A 49 1.67 -10.46 6.62
N SER A 50 1.33 -9.30 6.06
CA SER A 50 1.69 -8.91 4.69
C SER A 50 2.54 -7.64 4.76
N LEU A 51 3.68 -7.67 4.07
CA LEU A 51 4.57 -6.53 3.89
C LEU A 51 4.47 -6.03 2.44
N PHE A 52 4.51 -4.73 2.27
CA PHE A 52 4.37 -4.01 1.01
C PHE A 52 5.53 -3.05 0.85
N LEU A 53 5.87 -2.70 -0.39
CA LEU A 53 6.78 -1.59 -0.65
C LEU A 53 6.00 -0.29 -0.66
N LEU A 54 6.57 0.75 -0.06
CA LEU A 54 6.02 2.11 -0.07
C LEU A 54 5.71 2.56 -1.50
N SER A 55 6.66 2.39 -2.42
CA SER A 55 6.53 2.76 -3.84
C SER A 55 5.30 2.17 -4.51
N HIS A 56 4.99 0.89 -4.27
CA HIS A 56 3.81 0.23 -4.84
C HIS A 56 2.50 0.78 -4.24
N VAL A 57 2.50 1.10 -2.94
CA VAL A 57 1.32 1.67 -2.28
C VAL A 57 1.07 3.10 -2.78
N GLU A 58 2.12 3.89 -2.97
CA GLU A 58 2.03 5.24 -3.53
C GLU A 58 1.55 5.27 -4.98
N GLU A 59 2.04 4.36 -5.82
CA GLU A 59 1.57 4.21 -7.20
C GLU A 59 0.07 3.92 -7.23
N LEU A 60 -0.38 2.95 -6.42
CA LEU A 60 -1.80 2.64 -6.29
C LEU A 60 -2.62 3.82 -5.75
N LYS A 61 -2.08 4.61 -4.81
CA LYS A 61 -2.74 5.81 -4.32
C LYS A 61 -3.01 6.81 -5.44
N LYS A 62 -2.00 7.07 -6.28
CA LYS A 62 -2.12 7.96 -7.44
C LYS A 62 -3.16 7.46 -8.43
N GLU A 63 -3.18 6.15 -8.72
CA GLU A 63 -4.21 5.55 -9.58
C GLU A 63 -5.62 5.72 -9.02
N LEU A 64 -5.80 5.50 -7.71
CA LEU A 64 -7.10 5.65 -7.05
C LEU A 64 -7.57 7.10 -7.06
N GLU A 65 -6.68 8.06 -6.82
CA GLU A 65 -6.98 9.49 -6.90
C GLU A 65 -7.31 9.94 -8.34
N ALA A 66 -6.57 9.46 -9.33
CA ALA A 66 -6.87 9.71 -10.74
C ALA A 66 -8.22 9.12 -11.16
N GLY A 67 -8.53 7.90 -10.69
CA GLY A 67 -9.84 7.28 -10.88
C GLY A 67 -10.98 8.08 -10.23
N ARG A 68 -10.79 8.59 -9.01
CA ARG A 68 -11.79 9.45 -8.35
C ARG A 68 -12.06 10.72 -9.17
N LYS A 69 -11.01 11.41 -9.63
CA LYS A 69 -11.16 12.60 -10.51
C LYS A 69 -11.89 12.28 -11.81
N LYS A 70 -11.61 11.12 -12.41
CA LYS A 70 -12.22 10.69 -13.68
C LYS A 70 -13.69 10.30 -13.56
N TYR A 71 -14.07 9.60 -12.49
CA TYR A 71 -15.40 8.99 -12.35
C TYR A 71 -16.32 9.71 -11.36
N ARG A 72 -15.79 10.60 -10.50
CA ARG A 72 -16.55 11.42 -9.54
C ARG A 72 -16.01 12.85 -9.48
N PRO A 73 -16.11 13.62 -10.58
CA PRO A 73 -15.64 15.01 -10.59
C PRO A 73 -16.46 15.96 -9.72
N TYR A 74 -17.63 15.54 -9.21
CA TYR A 74 -18.58 16.39 -8.47
C TYR A 74 -18.56 16.20 -6.93
N ASP A 75 -17.64 15.40 -6.37
CA ASP A 75 -17.50 15.17 -4.91
C ASP A 75 -16.58 16.22 -4.22
N GLN A 76 -16.31 17.38 -4.86
CA GLN A 76 -15.52 18.50 -4.30
C GLN A 76 -16.40 19.64 -3.79
#